data_AF-A0A4Y2UVV5-F1
#
_entry.id   AF-A0A4Y2UVV5-F1
#
_cell.length_a   1.000
_cell.length_b   1.000
_cell.length_c   1.000
_cell.angle_alpha   90.00
_cell.angle_beta   90.00
_cell.angle_gamma   90.00
#
_symmetry.space_group_name_H-M   'P 1'
#
loop_
_entity.id
_entity.type
_entity.pdbx_description
1 polymer ?
#
loop_
_entity_poly.entity_id
_entity_poly.type
_entity_poly.pdbx_seq_one_letter_code
_entity_poly.pdbx_strand_id
1 'polypeptide(L)'
;MQCVVHEKGGLVTLNLIEGSSYALYLIKNYDALVISSLLQLGSQHCIVLDDYQSTKDAFAQDAFLGRPPENPFDLRKATLETGAFNGLPWKEQRRFSLQMLKDLGFGKSHLEDMIKEEIRDLLDHLSKSNGQPIKVQPVLAPSMSNNIASLVFGKRLKYDDPTRKMLDRSLNESAAAAGQVTWQLFFPGLAKVAKFLNLGNEGKLAKVLKDMREHTLKEIAEHE
;
A
#
# COMPACT_ATOMS: atom_id res chain seq x y z
N MET A 1 12.43 -17.69 7.74
CA MET A 1 11.94 -17.79 9.13
C MET A 1 10.99 -18.97 9.17
N GLN A 2 11.23 -19.94 10.06
CA GLN A 2 10.45 -21.17 10.15
C GLN A 2 9.21 -20.93 11.02
N CYS A 3 8.01 -21.11 10.45
CA CYS A 3 6.75 -21.06 11.18
C CYS A 3 6.30 -22.50 11.46
N VAL A 4 5.92 -22.77 12.71
CA VAL A 4 5.42 -24.07 13.17
C VAL A 4 3.90 -23.99 13.19
N VAL A 5 3.23 -24.77 12.36
CA VAL A 5 1.77 -24.94 12.40
C VAL A 5 1.45 -26.17 13.23
N HIS A 6 0.57 -26.02 14.22
CA HIS A 6 0.15 -27.11 15.10
C HIS A 6 -1.28 -27.52 14.75
N GLU A 7 -1.46 -28.71 14.20
CA GLU A 7 -2.77 -29.36 14.16
C GLU A 7 -2.61 -30.84 14.55
N LYS A 8 -3.70 -31.39 15.12
CA LYS A 8 -3.84 -32.73 15.70
C LYS A 8 -2.88 -33.78 15.09
N GLY A 9 -1.70 -33.93 15.70
CA GLY A 9 -0.78 -35.04 15.44
C GLY A 9 0.44 -34.76 14.56
N GLY A 10 0.76 -33.52 14.14
CA GLY A 10 1.99 -33.27 13.39
C GLY A 10 2.52 -31.83 13.42
N LEU A 11 3.84 -31.69 13.57
CA LEU A 11 4.58 -30.43 13.45
C LEU A 11 4.97 -30.21 11.98
N VAL A 12 4.47 -29.13 11.36
CA VAL A 12 4.90 -28.72 10.02
C VAL A 12 5.70 -27.42 10.13
N THR A 13 6.94 -27.46 9.65
CA THR A 13 7.87 -26.32 9.61
C THR A 13 7.87 -25.69 8.22
N LEU A 14 7.41 -24.44 8.09
CA LEU A 14 7.32 -23.75 6.80
C LEU A 14 8.23 -22.51 6.72
N ASN A 15 8.93 -22.35 5.59
CA ASN A 15 9.81 -21.20 5.34
C ASN A 15 9.04 -20.04 4.68
N LEU A 16 8.94 -18.92 5.41
CA LEU A 16 8.30 -17.67 4.96
C LEU A 16 9.25 -16.84 4.09
N ILE A 17 8.99 -16.73 2.78
CA ILE A 17 9.73 -15.82 1.88
C ILE A 17 8.78 -14.91 1.07
N GLU A 18 7.52 -15.30 0.79
CA GLU A 18 6.55 -14.42 0.10
C GLU A 18 5.10 -14.61 0.61
N GLY A 19 4.46 -13.54 1.08
CA GLY A 19 3.17 -13.59 1.79
C GLY A 19 1.95 -14.03 0.93
N SER A 20 1.89 -13.63 -0.34
CA SER A 20 0.80 -14.03 -1.26
C SER A 20 0.97 -15.46 -1.78
N SER A 21 2.22 -15.86 -2.04
CA SER A 21 2.58 -17.22 -2.47
C SER A 21 2.34 -18.24 -1.35
N TYR A 22 2.46 -17.82 -0.09
CA TYR A 22 2.23 -18.67 1.09
C TYR A 22 0.76 -19.08 1.29
N ALA A 23 -0.18 -18.14 1.18
CA ALA A 23 -1.61 -18.45 1.29
C ALA A 23 -2.04 -19.44 0.19
N LEU A 24 -1.58 -19.23 -1.04
CA LEU A 24 -1.83 -20.14 -2.16
C LEU A 24 -1.13 -21.49 -2.01
N TYR A 25 0.08 -21.53 -1.42
CA TYR A 25 0.79 -22.78 -1.13
C TYR A 25 0.05 -23.61 -0.07
N LEU A 26 -0.48 -22.99 0.97
CA LEU A 26 -1.28 -23.66 2.00
C LEU A 26 -2.56 -24.24 1.41
N ILE A 27 -3.27 -23.48 0.59
CA ILE A 27 -4.47 -23.93 -0.12
C ILE A 27 -4.16 -25.12 -1.04
N LYS A 28 -3.03 -25.07 -1.77
CA LYS A 28 -2.65 -26.12 -2.75
C LYS A 28 -2.13 -27.43 -2.15
N ASN A 29 -1.44 -27.39 -1.01
CA ASN A 29 -0.75 -28.58 -0.48
C ASN A 29 -1.53 -29.31 0.60
N TYR A 30 -2.52 -28.67 1.22
CA TYR A 30 -3.22 -29.25 2.37
C TYR A 30 -4.68 -29.60 2.10
N ASP A 31 -5.16 -29.50 0.85
CA ASP A 31 -6.55 -29.79 0.45
C ASP A 31 -7.56 -29.25 1.48
N ALA A 32 -7.23 -28.08 2.02
CA ALA A 32 -7.93 -27.55 3.15
C ALA A 32 -9.15 -26.86 2.56
N LEU A 33 -10.33 -27.43 2.78
CA LEU A 33 -11.57 -26.67 2.79
C LEU A 33 -11.44 -25.63 3.92
N VAL A 34 -10.84 -24.46 3.66
CA VAL A 34 -10.53 -23.43 4.66
C VAL A 34 -11.70 -22.47 4.80
N ILE A 35 -12.85 -22.99 5.24
CA ILE A 35 -13.94 -22.11 5.69
C ILE A 35 -13.74 -21.70 7.16
N SER A 36 -12.88 -22.36 7.95
CA SER A 36 -12.92 -22.14 9.42
C SER A 36 -11.68 -22.48 10.26
N SER A 37 -10.46 -22.62 9.73
CA SER A 37 -9.30 -22.90 10.59
C SER A 37 -8.60 -21.62 11.05
N LEU A 38 -8.68 -21.38 12.36
CA LEU A 38 -7.89 -20.37 13.07
C LEU A 38 -6.41 -20.71 12.94
N LEU A 39 -5.67 -19.96 12.14
CA LEU A 39 -4.23 -20.09 12.03
C LEU A 39 -3.56 -19.25 13.10
N GLN A 40 -2.77 -19.87 13.98
CA GLN A 40 -1.94 -19.13 14.92
C GLN A 40 -0.62 -18.74 14.24
N LEU A 41 -0.50 -17.48 13.84
CA LEU A 41 0.72 -16.89 13.29
C LEU A 41 1.43 -16.08 14.36
N GLY A 42 2.48 -16.66 14.94
CA GLY A 42 3.19 -16.07 16.07
C GLY A 42 2.28 -15.93 17.28
N SER A 43 2.04 -14.71 17.73
CA SER A 43 1.09 -14.44 18.84
C SER A 43 -0.31 -14.03 18.36
N GLN A 44 -0.54 -13.99 17.03
CA GLN A 44 -1.80 -13.54 16.45
C GLN A 44 -2.63 -14.71 15.95
N HIS A 45 -3.95 -14.59 16.09
CA HIS A 45 -4.89 -15.52 15.50
C HIS A 45 -5.40 -14.94 14.18
N CYS A 46 -5.30 -15.72 13.10
CA CYS A 46 -5.64 -15.31 11.76
C CYS A 46 -6.69 -16.25 11.19
N ILE A 47 -7.73 -15.69 10.57
CA ILE A 47 -8.71 -16.45 9.82
C ILE A 47 -8.47 -16.12 8.35
N VAL A 48 -8.23 -17.17 7.55
CA VAL A 48 -8.11 -17.04 6.10
C VAL A 48 -9.44 -17.43 5.50
N LEU A 49 -10.01 -16.55 4.68
CA LEU A 49 -11.22 -16.82 3.91
C LEU A 49 -10.77 -17.20 2.50
N ASP A 50 -11.06 -18.43 2.07
CA ASP A 50 -10.63 -18.96 0.78
C ASP A 50 -11.76 -19.07 -0.26
N ASP A 51 -13.02 -18.93 0.18
CA ASP A 51 -14.19 -19.01 -0.66
C ASP A 51 -14.83 -17.64 -0.94
N TYR A 52 -15.49 -17.54 -2.09
CA TYR A 52 -16.15 -16.30 -2.52
C TYR A 52 -17.27 -15.86 -1.57
N GLN A 53 -18.06 -16.79 -1.05
CA GLN A 53 -19.26 -16.47 -0.27
C GLN A 53 -18.86 -15.88 1.08
N SER A 54 -17.96 -16.54 1.83
CA SER A 54 -17.45 -16.03 3.11
C SER A 54 -16.69 -14.72 2.92
N THR A 55 -15.90 -14.59 1.84
CA THR A 55 -15.20 -13.34 1.52
C THR A 55 -16.20 -12.20 1.30
N LYS A 56 -17.22 -12.43 0.46
CA LYS A 56 -18.27 -11.44 0.19
C LYS A 56 -19.01 -11.04 1.46
N ASP A 57 -19.40 -12.01 2.28
CA ASP A 57 -20.15 -11.77 3.52
C ASP A 57 -19.30 -11.03 4.57
N ALA A 58 -17.98 -11.30 4.62
CA ALA A 58 -17.05 -10.56 5.46
C ALA A 58 -16.88 -9.11 5.00
N PHE A 59 -16.69 -8.86 3.70
CA PHE A 59 -16.54 -7.51 3.16
C PHE A 59 -17.83 -6.67 3.24
N ALA A 60 -19.00 -7.30 3.33
CA ALA A 60 -20.29 -6.62 3.50
C ALA A 60 -20.55 -6.15 4.93
N GLN A 61 -19.80 -6.66 5.91
CA GLN A 61 -20.02 -6.39 7.34
C GLN A 61 -19.04 -5.35 7.89
N ASP A 62 -19.57 -4.32 8.56
CA ASP A 62 -18.79 -3.27 9.20
C ASP A 62 -17.78 -3.80 10.24
N ALA A 63 -18.07 -4.96 10.84
CA ALA A 63 -17.21 -5.61 11.83
C ALA A 63 -15.82 -6.00 11.30
N PHE A 64 -15.68 -6.27 9.99
CA PHE A 64 -14.42 -6.68 9.37
C PHE A 64 -13.67 -5.53 8.69
N LEU A 65 -14.16 -4.29 8.81
CA LEU A 65 -13.48 -3.12 8.23
C LEU A 65 -12.26 -2.68 9.05
N GLY A 66 -12.11 -3.22 10.27
CA GLY A 66 -10.99 -2.95 11.15
C GLY A 66 -9.62 -3.28 10.53
N ARG A 67 -8.61 -2.49 10.89
CA ARG A 67 -7.19 -2.77 10.64
C ARG A 67 -6.51 -3.21 11.94
N PRO A 68 -5.57 -4.19 11.90
CA PRO A 68 -4.85 -4.62 13.09
C PRO A 68 -4.16 -3.44 13.80
N PRO A 69 -4.23 -3.37 15.14
CA PRO A 69 -3.61 -2.28 15.89
C PRO A 69 -2.08 -2.29 15.82
N GLU A 70 -1.47 -3.43 15.52
CA GLU A 70 -0.03 -3.57 15.33
C GLU A 70 0.44 -3.15 13.93
N ASN A 71 -0.39 -2.43 13.17
CA ASN A 71 -0.07 -1.97 11.84
C ASN A 71 1.20 -1.11 11.84
N PRO A 72 2.30 -1.55 11.22
CA PRO A 72 3.53 -0.77 11.16
C PRO A 72 3.49 0.36 10.13
N PHE A 73 2.34 0.64 9.50
CA PHE A 73 2.08 1.94 8.85
C PHE A 73 1.47 2.97 9.80
N ASP A 74 1.10 2.55 11.00
CA ASP A 74 0.62 3.40 12.08
C ASP A 74 1.80 4.11 12.79
N LEU A 75 2.68 4.69 11.98
CA LEU A 75 4.02 5.13 12.41
C LEU A 75 4.05 6.50 13.05
N ARG A 76 2.93 7.25 13.00
CA ARG A 76 2.91 8.63 13.48
C ARG A 76 1.60 8.99 14.13
N LYS A 77 1.72 9.77 15.20
CA LYS A 77 0.62 10.50 15.84
C LYS A 77 -0.24 11.26 14.83
N ALA A 78 0.38 11.82 13.80
CA ALA A 78 -0.28 12.46 12.66
C ALA A 78 -1.24 11.54 11.88
N THR A 79 -0.83 10.30 11.59
CA THR A 79 -1.64 9.35 10.83
C THR A 79 -2.79 8.81 11.68
N LEU A 80 -2.54 8.60 12.98
CA LEU A 80 -3.56 8.32 14.01
C LEU A 80 -4.59 9.47 14.12
N GLU A 81 -4.11 10.72 14.18
CA GLU A 81 -4.94 11.93 14.32
C GLU A 81 -5.80 12.20 13.07
N THR A 82 -5.32 11.84 11.88
CA THR A 82 -6.16 11.87 10.65
C THR A 82 -7.23 10.78 10.63
N GLY A 83 -7.12 9.78 11.51
CA GLY A 83 -8.04 8.65 11.59
C GLY A 83 -8.18 7.87 10.29
N ALA A 84 -7.11 7.83 9.48
CA ALA A 84 -7.10 7.30 8.12
C ALA A 84 -7.28 5.78 8.00
N PHE A 85 -7.35 5.05 9.12
CA PHE A 85 -7.34 3.59 9.10
C PHE A 85 -8.61 2.93 9.65
N ASN A 86 -9.26 3.51 10.66
CA ASN A 86 -10.38 2.91 11.37
C ASN A 86 -11.39 3.95 11.88
N GLY A 87 -12.63 3.51 12.12
CA GLY A 87 -13.64 4.29 12.83
C GLY A 87 -14.35 5.37 11.99
N LEU A 88 -15.04 6.29 12.68
CA LEU A 88 -15.78 7.39 12.06
C LEU A 88 -14.89 8.32 11.23
N PRO A 89 -13.71 8.76 11.70
CA PRO A 89 -12.82 9.61 10.90
C PRO A 89 -12.45 9.00 9.56
N TRP A 90 -12.18 7.69 9.49
CA TRP A 90 -11.89 7.01 8.23
C TRP A 90 -13.08 7.07 7.27
N LYS A 91 -14.30 6.84 7.78
CA LYS A 91 -15.53 6.91 6.96
C LYS A 91 -15.75 8.33 6.42
N GLU A 92 -15.50 9.35 7.23
CA GLU A 92 -15.62 10.76 6.84
C GLU A 92 -14.57 11.15 5.80
N GLN A 93 -13.30 10.86 6.05
CA GLN A 93 -12.20 11.13 5.12
C GLN A 93 -12.40 10.43 3.78
N ARG A 94 -12.85 9.17 3.81
CA ARG A 94 -13.18 8.40 2.59
C ARG A 94 -14.31 9.08 1.81
N ARG A 95 -15.40 9.49 2.48
CA ARG A 95 -16.53 10.16 1.83
C ARG A 95 -16.10 11.49 1.23
N PHE A 96 -15.36 12.31 1.99
CA PHE A 96 -14.81 13.58 1.53
C PHE A 96 -13.91 13.39 0.30
N SER A 97 -12.93 12.49 0.38
CA SER A 97 -11.99 12.22 -0.72
C SER A 97 -12.70 11.75 -1.99
N LEU A 98 -13.67 10.84 -1.87
CA LEU A 98 -14.45 10.36 -3.00
C LEU A 98 -15.31 11.46 -3.63
N GLN A 99 -15.88 12.35 -2.81
CA GLN A 99 -16.64 13.48 -3.30
C GLN A 99 -15.72 14.47 -4.04
N MET A 100 -14.60 14.85 -3.42
CA MET A 100 -13.59 15.72 -4.03
C MET A 100 -13.07 15.17 -5.36
N LEU A 101 -12.75 13.88 -5.44
CA LEU A 101 -12.32 13.26 -6.71
C LEU A 101 -13.37 13.41 -7.81
N LYS A 102 -14.66 13.18 -7.50
CA LYS A 102 -15.75 13.38 -8.48
C LYS A 102 -15.89 14.84 -8.91
N ASP A 103 -15.72 15.76 -7.99
CA ASP A 103 -15.81 17.20 -8.24
C ASP A 103 -14.64 17.66 -9.14
N LEU A 104 -13.43 17.15 -8.90
CA LEU A 104 -12.23 17.34 -9.74
C LEU A 104 -12.30 16.66 -11.11
N GLY A 105 -13.38 15.93 -11.41
CA GLY A 105 -13.60 15.33 -12.72
C GLY A 105 -13.19 13.87 -12.84
N PHE A 106 -12.97 13.17 -11.73
CA PHE A 106 -12.83 11.72 -11.74
C PHE A 106 -14.10 11.07 -12.30
N GLY A 107 -13.94 10.29 -13.38
CA GLY A 107 -15.05 9.69 -14.11
C GLY A 107 -15.78 10.64 -15.07
N LYS A 108 -15.23 11.83 -15.34
CA LYS A 108 -15.70 12.78 -16.37
C LYS A 108 -14.69 12.87 -17.53
N SER A 109 -15.08 13.54 -18.62
CA SER A 109 -14.23 13.72 -19.81
C SER A 109 -12.90 14.42 -19.52
N HIS A 110 -12.86 15.33 -18.55
CA HIS A 110 -11.61 16.01 -18.18
C HIS A 110 -10.48 15.06 -17.77
N LEU A 111 -10.80 14.01 -17.02
CA LEU A 111 -9.80 13.00 -16.65
C LEU A 111 -9.32 12.21 -17.87
N GLU A 112 -10.21 11.95 -18.82
CA GLU A 112 -9.84 11.29 -20.08
C GLU A 112 -8.85 12.15 -20.89
N ASP A 113 -9.08 13.46 -20.96
CA ASP A 113 -8.19 14.39 -21.63
C ASP A 113 -6.81 14.44 -20.96
N MET A 114 -6.75 14.52 -19.63
CA MET A 114 -5.49 14.45 -18.87
C MET A 114 -4.73 13.13 -19.13
N ILE A 115 -5.44 12.00 -19.14
CA ILE A 115 -4.82 10.69 -19.42
C ILE A 115 -4.30 10.64 -20.85
N LYS A 116 -5.04 11.16 -21.84
CA LYS A 116 -4.60 11.20 -23.24
C LYS A 116 -3.36 12.07 -23.42
N GLU A 117 -3.29 13.21 -22.75
CA GLU A 117 -2.11 14.08 -22.76
C GLU A 117 -0.88 13.35 -22.19
N GLU A 118 -1.03 12.68 -21.05
CA GLU A 118 0.06 11.93 -20.44
C GLU A 118 0.50 10.72 -21.29
N ILE A 119 -0.44 10.06 -21.98
CA ILE A 119 -0.12 9.00 -22.95
C ILE A 119 0.69 9.55 -24.13
N ARG A 120 0.35 10.73 -24.67
CA ARG A 120 1.11 11.35 -25.78
C ARG A 120 2.56 11.62 -25.35
N ASP A 121 2.74 12.15 -24.15
CA ASP A 121 4.07 12.43 -23.60
C ASP A 121 4.87 11.16 -23.33
N LEU A 122 4.21 10.11 -22.82
CA LEU A 122 4.82 8.80 -22.67
C LEU A 122 5.29 8.25 -24.03
N LEU A 123 4.44 8.31 -25.06
CA LEU A 123 4.78 7.83 -26.39
C LEU A 123 5.94 8.63 -27.01
N ASP A 124 5.96 9.96 -26.84
CA ASP A 124 7.09 10.79 -27.26
C ASP A 124 8.38 10.37 -26.55
N HIS A 125 8.33 10.12 -25.24
CA HIS A 125 9.48 9.65 -24.49
C HIS A 125 9.98 8.28 -24.96
N LEU A 126 9.07 7.33 -25.21
CA LEU A 126 9.42 6.00 -25.71
C LEU A 126 9.99 6.07 -27.14
N SER A 127 9.49 6.97 -28.00
CA SER A 127 9.94 7.12 -29.38
C SER A 127 11.43 7.52 -29.48
N LYS A 128 11.94 8.28 -28.50
CA LYS A 128 13.35 8.70 -28.41
C LYS A 128 14.33 7.53 -28.26
N SER A 129 13.82 6.35 -27.92
CA SER A 129 14.62 5.13 -27.80
C SER A 129 15.09 4.58 -29.15
N ASN A 130 14.55 5.06 -30.28
CA ASN A 130 14.97 4.69 -31.64
C ASN A 130 15.10 3.18 -31.87
N GLY A 131 14.14 2.39 -31.36
CA GLY A 131 14.12 0.94 -31.48
C GLY A 131 15.05 0.17 -30.54
N GLN A 132 15.78 0.87 -29.65
CA GLN A 132 16.60 0.22 -28.64
C GLN A 132 15.75 -0.38 -27.52
N PRO A 133 16.16 -1.53 -26.94
CA PRO A 133 15.51 -2.08 -25.77
C PRO A 133 15.54 -1.09 -24.60
N ILE A 134 14.37 -0.82 -24.02
CA ILE A 134 14.23 0.06 -22.86
C ILE A 134 13.55 -0.66 -21.72
N LYS A 135 13.97 -0.33 -20.50
CA LYS A 135 13.21 -0.68 -19.30
C LYS A 135 12.04 0.29 -19.23
N VAL A 136 10.82 -0.23 -19.38
CA VAL A 136 9.58 0.57 -19.38
C VAL A 136 9.17 0.96 -17.95
N GLN A 137 9.52 0.13 -16.96
CA GLN A 137 9.13 0.30 -15.56
C GLN A 137 9.46 1.70 -14.97
N PRO A 138 10.67 2.27 -15.19
CA PRO A 138 11.02 3.60 -14.70
C PRO A 138 10.28 4.75 -15.38
N VAL A 139 9.61 4.52 -16.51
CA VAL A 139 8.88 5.55 -17.26
C VAL A 139 7.37 5.43 -17.02
N LEU A 140 6.87 4.20 -16.95
CA LEU A 140 5.44 3.93 -16.81
C LEU A 140 4.90 4.31 -15.42
N ALA A 141 5.62 3.99 -14.35
CA ALA A 141 5.16 4.31 -13.00
C ALA A 141 5.07 5.83 -12.76
N PRO A 142 6.06 6.65 -13.19
CA PRO A 142 5.91 8.10 -13.15
C PRO A 142 4.84 8.61 -14.12
N SER A 143 4.64 8.00 -15.29
CA SER A 143 3.55 8.44 -16.17
C SER A 143 2.17 8.29 -15.49
N MET A 144 1.88 7.12 -14.94
CA MET A 144 0.59 6.86 -14.27
C MET A 144 0.38 7.72 -13.03
N SER A 145 1.42 7.88 -12.19
CA SER A 145 1.28 8.69 -10.97
C SER A 145 1.24 10.20 -11.25
N ASN A 146 1.62 10.66 -12.45
CA ASN A 146 1.48 12.06 -12.84
C ASN A 146 0.02 12.48 -13.00
N ASN A 147 -0.85 11.57 -13.47
CA ASN A 147 -2.29 11.80 -13.53
C ASN A 147 -2.87 12.06 -12.14
N ILE A 148 -2.42 11.28 -11.14
CA ILE A 148 -2.84 11.46 -9.73
C ILE A 148 -2.24 12.74 -9.15
N ALA A 149 -0.96 13.03 -9.40
CA ALA A 149 -0.32 14.27 -8.97
C ALA A 149 -1.03 15.51 -9.55
N SER A 150 -1.45 15.46 -10.81
CA SER A 150 -2.18 16.55 -11.47
C SER A 150 -3.56 16.76 -10.86
N LEU A 151 -4.26 15.68 -10.47
CA LEU A 151 -5.53 15.77 -9.76
C LEU A 151 -5.37 16.37 -8.35
N VAL A 152 -4.31 16.01 -7.63
CA VAL A 152 -4.11 16.40 -6.22
C VAL A 152 -3.49 17.79 -6.08
N PHE A 153 -2.46 18.09 -6.88
CA PHE A 153 -1.71 19.34 -6.83
C PHE A 153 -2.14 20.36 -7.90
N GLY A 154 -3.12 20.01 -8.74
CA GLY A 154 -3.59 20.88 -9.81
C GLY A 154 -2.56 21.16 -10.93
N LYS A 155 -1.38 20.54 -10.88
CA LYS A 155 -0.29 20.77 -11.82
C LYS A 155 0.41 19.49 -12.21
N ARG A 156 0.81 19.44 -13.48
CA ARG A 156 1.59 18.35 -14.04
C ARG A 156 3.06 18.52 -13.71
N LEU A 157 3.70 17.46 -13.22
CA LEU A 157 5.14 17.45 -12.93
C LEU A 157 5.91 16.85 -14.09
N LYS A 158 6.97 17.53 -14.54
CA LYS A 158 7.87 17.02 -15.57
C LYS A 158 8.70 15.86 -15.01
N TYR A 159 9.10 14.92 -15.86
CA TYR A 159 9.93 13.77 -15.46
C TYR A 159 11.25 14.20 -14.78
N ASP A 160 11.83 15.32 -15.21
CA ASP A 160 13.07 15.83 -14.62
C ASP A 160 12.91 16.69 -13.38
N ASP A 161 11.66 17.01 -13.00
CA ASP A 161 11.35 17.87 -11.87
C ASP A 161 11.88 17.23 -10.56
N PRO A 162 12.61 17.99 -9.71
CA PRO A 162 13.08 17.50 -8.42
C PRO A 162 11.96 16.96 -7.53
N THR A 163 10.80 17.60 -7.56
CA THR A 163 9.58 17.18 -6.84
C THR A 163 9.10 15.84 -7.37
N ARG A 164 9.09 15.65 -8.69
CA ARG A 164 8.71 14.36 -9.31
C ARG A 164 9.60 13.22 -8.81
N LYS A 165 10.92 13.44 -8.87
CA LYS A 165 11.92 12.46 -8.44
C LYS A 165 11.78 12.14 -6.95
N MET A 166 11.44 13.13 -6.12
CA MET A 166 11.12 12.93 -4.70
C MET A 166 9.86 12.08 -4.51
N LEU A 167 8.78 12.33 -5.26
CA LEU A 167 7.55 11.54 -5.21
C LEU A 167 7.79 10.09 -5.65
N ASP A 168 8.52 9.87 -6.74
CA ASP A 168 8.84 8.52 -7.24
C ASP A 168 9.71 7.74 -6.25
N ARG A 169 10.69 8.40 -5.64
CA ARG A 169 11.49 7.82 -4.57
C ARG A 169 10.60 7.44 -3.38
N SER A 170 9.71 8.34 -2.98
CA SER A 170 8.77 8.13 -1.86
C SER A 170 7.87 6.93 -2.09
N LEU A 171 7.33 6.77 -3.31
CA LEU A 171 6.50 5.62 -3.70
C LEU A 171 7.29 4.32 -3.65
N ASN A 172 8.49 4.29 -4.23
CA ASN A 172 9.34 3.10 -4.24
C ASN A 172 9.79 2.68 -2.82
N GLU A 173 10.21 3.65 -2.00
CA GLU A 173 10.62 3.38 -0.61
C GLU A 173 9.44 2.91 0.25
N SER A 174 8.24 3.48 0.04
CA SER A 174 7.02 3.05 0.74
C SER A 174 6.59 1.63 0.33
N ALA A 175 6.66 1.31 -0.97
CA ALA A 175 6.35 -0.03 -1.47
C ALA A 175 7.33 -1.09 -0.94
N ALA A 176 8.63 -0.76 -0.89
CA ALA A 176 9.64 -1.66 -0.32
C ALA A 176 9.43 -1.87 1.19
N ALA A 177 9.06 -0.81 1.93
CA ALA A 177 8.72 -0.92 3.34
C ALA A 177 7.46 -1.78 3.56
N ALA A 178 6.45 -1.66 2.70
CA ALA A 178 5.22 -2.46 2.77
C ALA A 178 5.46 -3.97 2.73
N GLY A 179 6.42 -4.44 1.92
CA GLY A 179 6.79 -5.85 1.91
C GLY A 179 7.36 -6.33 3.25
N GLN A 180 8.15 -5.49 3.92
CA GLN A 180 8.80 -5.79 5.20
C GLN A 180 7.82 -5.81 6.39
N VAL A 181 6.72 -5.07 6.28
CA VAL A 181 5.69 -4.93 7.31
C VAL A 181 4.95 -6.24 7.62
N THR A 182 4.93 -7.19 6.69
CA THR A 182 4.12 -8.41 6.78
C THR A 182 4.48 -9.29 7.99
N TRP A 183 5.77 -9.45 8.34
CA TRP A 183 6.15 -10.28 9.50
C TRP A 183 5.93 -9.58 10.84
N GLN A 184 5.99 -8.24 10.86
CA GLN A 184 5.84 -7.43 12.07
C GLN A 184 4.42 -7.56 12.65
N LEU A 185 3.42 -7.76 11.78
CA LEU A 185 2.03 -8.00 12.16
C LEU A 185 1.86 -9.29 12.96
N PHE A 186 2.54 -10.37 12.57
CA PHE A 186 2.38 -11.69 13.20
C PHE A 186 3.29 -11.90 14.43
N PHE A 187 4.42 -11.20 14.50
CA PHE A 187 5.39 -11.31 15.60
C PHE A 187 5.63 -9.95 16.29
N PRO A 188 4.64 -9.40 17.01
CA PRO A 188 4.73 -8.07 17.62
C PRO A 188 5.82 -7.96 18.69
N GLY A 189 6.09 -9.04 19.44
CA GLY A 189 7.19 -9.08 20.40
C GLY A 189 8.55 -8.90 19.72
N LEU A 190 8.78 -9.60 18.60
CA LEU A 190 10.00 -9.47 17.83
C LEU A 190 10.09 -8.12 17.11
N ALA A 191 8.96 -7.59 16.62
CA ALA A 191 8.90 -6.26 16.03
C ALA A 191 9.31 -5.17 17.05
N LYS A 192 8.89 -5.29 18.32
CA LYS A 192 9.32 -4.38 19.40
C LYS A 192 10.84 -4.46 19.66
N VAL A 193 11.41 -5.66 19.65
CA VAL A 193 12.86 -5.86 19.81
C VAL A 193 13.63 -5.29 18.61
N ALA A 194 13.16 -5.53 17.39
CA ALA A 194 13.75 -4.96 16.18
C ALA A 194 13.71 -3.42 16.20
N LYS A 195 12.57 -2.83 16.63
CA LYS A 195 12.44 -1.39 16.86
C LYS A 195 13.42 -0.88 17.91
N PHE A 196 13.54 -1.57 19.05
CA PHE A 196 14.48 -1.20 20.12
C PHE A 196 15.95 -1.23 19.66
N LEU A 197 16.31 -2.22 18.84
CA LEU A 197 17.64 -2.36 18.25
C LEU A 197 17.83 -1.50 16.98
N ASN A 198 16.84 -0.69 16.59
CA ASN A 198 16.82 0.12 15.37
C ASN A 198 17.08 -0.69 14.07
N LEU A 199 16.74 -1.98 14.10
CA LEU A 199 16.87 -2.92 12.99
C LEU A 199 15.64 -2.82 12.09
N GLY A 200 15.64 -1.87 11.15
CA GLY A 200 14.55 -1.71 10.18
C GLY A 200 14.67 -0.45 9.32
N ASN A 201 13.82 -0.35 8.29
CA ASN A 201 13.73 0.84 7.44
C ASN A 201 12.74 1.90 7.97
N GLU A 202 12.33 1.84 9.25
CA GLU A 202 11.34 2.76 9.81
C GLU A 202 11.78 4.23 9.75
N GLY A 203 13.09 4.50 9.93
CA GLY A 203 13.63 5.84 9.75
C GLY A 203 13.48 6.38 8.33
N LYS A 204 13.57 5.50 7.31
CA LYS A 204 13.33 5.87 5.90
C LYS A 204 11.84 6.13 5.65
N LEU A 205 10.96 5.24 6.10
CA LEU A 205 9.52 5.42 5.92
C LEU A 205 9.00 6.65 6.67
N ALA A 206 9.51 6.92 7.87
CA ALA A 206 9.27 8.16 8.57
C ALA A 206 9.76 9.35 7.72
N LYS A 207 11.00 9.34 7.22
CA LYS A 207 11.50 10.42 6.36
C LYS A 207 10.59 10.66 5.16
N VAL A 208 10.20 9.62 4.43
CA VAL A 208 9.26 9.71 3.30
C VAL A 208 7.94 10.37 3.69
N LEU A 209 7.33 9.93 4.80
CA LEU A 209 6.08 10.53 5.30
C LEU A 209 6.27 12.00 5.72
N LYS A 210 7.48 12.39 6.14
CA LYS A 210 7.79 13.78 6.49
C LYS A 210 7.91 14.63 5.23
N ASP A 211 8.71 14.18 4.27
CA ASP A 211 8.95 14.87 3.00
C ASP A 211 7.63 15.06 2.23
N MET A 212 6.77 14.03 2.18
CA MET A 212 5.43 14.11 1.57
C MET A 212 4.53 15.13 2.27
N ARG A 213 4.55 15.16 3.61
CA ARG A 213 3.74 16.10 4.40
C ARG A 213 4.19 17.53 4.18
N GLU A 214 5.50 17.78 4.23
CA GLU A 214 6.07 19.11 4.02
C GLU A 214 5.76 19.62 2.62
N HIS A 215 5.88 18.76 1.60
CA HIS A 215 5.49 19.12 0.24
C HIS A 215 4.00 19.44 0.14
N THR A 216 3.12 18.62 0.72
CA THR A 216 1.67 18.87 0.70
C THR A 216 1.32 20.18 1.39
N LEU A 217 1.93 20.48 2.55
CA LEU A 217 1.72 21.75 3.26
C LEU A 217 2.21 22.96 2.46
N LYS A 218 3.32 22.80 1.74
CA LYS A 218 3.84 23.85 0.86
C LYS A 218 2.86 24.14 -0.28
N GLU A 219 2.35 23.11 -0.94
CA GLU A 219 1.36 23.26 -2.02
C GLU A 219 0.07 23.91 -1.51
N ILE A 220 -0.40 23.52 -0.33
CA ILE A 220 -1.57 24.18 0.30
C ILE A 220 -1.30 25.68 0.49
N ALA A 221 -0.13 26.04 1.03
CA ALA A 221 0.23 27.44 1.26
C ALA A 221 0.42 28.25 -0.04
N GLU A 222 0.71 27.60 -1.18
CA GLU A 222 0.77 28.25 -2.50
C GLU A 222 -0.63 28.50 -3.10
N HIS A 223 -1.65 27.79 -2.61
CA HIS A 223 -3.02 27.83 -3.11
C HIS A 223 -4.04 28.49 -2.15
N GLU A 224 -3.61 28.92 -0.97
CA GLU A 224 -4.34 29.82 -0.04
C GLU A 224 -4.06 31.29 -0.34
#